data_AF-A0A317J6C1-F1
#
_entry.id   AF-A0A317J6C1-F1
#
_cell.length_a   1.000
_cell.length_b   1.000
_cell.length_c   1.000
_cell.angle_alpha   90.00
_cell.angle_beta   90.00
_cell.angle_gamma   90.00
#
_symmetry.space_group_name_H-M   'P 1'
#
loop_
_entity.id
_entity.type
_entity.pdbx_description
1 polymer ?
#
loop_
_entity_poly.entity_id
_entity_poly.type
_entity_poly.pdbx_seq_one_letter_code
_entity_poly.pdbx_strand_id
1 'polypeptide(L)'
;MHSLRAIAVILVLAAAAWSAGVPSAAQRPTPPKPANRAASADAQIESTIRAKFAKSKINAEKFQVHVQGGVATIEGKTDVVQHKGVATRLAKTGGAVAVANHIQISDAAREKAAANLETGRRRAQIKRGEPRSDAPVARQAH
;
A
#
# COMPACT_ATOMS: atom_id res chain seq x y z
N MET A 1 -67.32 60.23 -24.78
CA MET A 1 -67.09 60.31 -23.32
C MET A 1 -65.59 60.17 -23.12
N HIS A 2 -64.82 61.27 -23.21
CA HIS A 2 -64.29 62.04 -22.06
C HIS A 2 -63.55 61.10 -21.08
N SER A 3 -62.26 61.19 -20.76
CA SER A 3 -61.28 62.28 -20.90
C SER A 3 -59.98 61.92 -20.15
N LEU A 4 -58.84 62.48 -20.61
CA LEU A 4 -57.71 63.09 -19.85
C LEU A 4 -57.03 62.29 -18.70
N ARG A 5 -55.73 61.98 -18.80
CA ARG A 5 -54.55 62.81 -18.40
C ARG A 5 -54.50 63.24 -16.92
N ALA A 6 -53.59 62.64 -16.16
CA ALA A 6 -52.88 63.21 -15.00
C ALA A 6 -51.55 62.44 -14.89
N ILE A 7 -50.38 62.94 -15.28
CA ILE A 7 -49.55 63.99 -14.66
C ILE A 7 -49.57 63.94 -13.13
N ALA A 8 -48.58 63.26 -12.57
CA ALA A 8 -48.01 63.61 -11.28
C ALA A 8 -46.49 63.45 -11.38
N VAL A 9 -45.82 64.56 -11.67
CA VAL A 9 -44.39 64.76 -11.52
C VAL A 9 -44.13 64.99 -10.04
N ILE A 10 -43.31 64.14 -9.40
CA ILE A 10 -42.56 64.52 -8.20
C ILE A 10 -41.10 64.19 -8.46
N LEU A 11 -40.38 65.24 -8.84
CA LEU A 11 -38.94 65.41 -8.67
C LEU A 11 -38.63 65.43 -7.16
N VAL A 12 -37.50 64.83 -6.75
CA VAL A 12 -36.46 65.42 -5.89
C VAL A 12 -35.38 64.35 -5.55
N LEU A 13 -34.22 64.55 -6.19
CA LEU A 13 -32.84 64.57 -5.68
C LEU A 13 -32.26 63.41 -4.83
N ALA A 14 -31.31 62.74 -5.48
CA ALA A 14 -29.89 62.58 -5.10
C ALA A 14 -29.49 61.85 -3.81
N ALA A 15 -28.84 60.69 -3.98
CA ALA A 15 -27.59 60.37 -3.27
C ALA A 15 -26.79 59.34 -4.07
N ALA A 16 -25.58 59.73 -4.44
CA ALA A 16 -24.56 58.84 -4.99
C ALA A 16 -24.12 57.84 -3.91
N ALA A 17 -24.04 56.57 -4.29
CA ALA A 17 -23.14 55.62 -3.64
C ALA A 17 -22.66 54.63 -4.69
N TRP A 18 -21.45 54.89 -5.22
CA TRP A 18 -20.65 53.90 -5.91
C TRP A 18 -20.48 52.67 -5.01
N SER A 19 -21.23 51.62 -5.27
CA SER A 19 -20.93 50.29 -4.74
C SER A 19 -19.99 49.60 -5.74
N ALA A 20 -18.70 49.88 -5.58
CA ALA A 20 -17.62 49.05 -6.09
C ALA A 20 -17.67 47.70 -5.35
N GLY A 21 -18.58 46.81 -5.76
CA GLY A 21 -18.68 45.44 -5.29
C GLY A 21 -17.94 44.50 -6.24
N VAL A 22 -16.64 44.34 -5.96
CA VAL A 22 -15.72 43.24 -6.33
C VAL A 22 -16.05 42.35 -7.55
N PRO A 23 -15.14 42.21 -8.54
CA PRO A 23 -15.28 41.14 -9.54
C PRO A 23 -15.33 39.81 -8.80
N SER A 24 -16.43 39.08 -8.97
CA SER A 24 -16.58 37.71 -8.52
C SER A 24 -15.39 36.93 -9.04
N ALA A 25 -14.48 36.59 -8.13
CA ALA A 25 -13.29 35.83 -8.44
C ALA A 25 -13.75 34.56 -9.14
N ALA A 26 -13.40 34.47 -10.42
CA ALA A 26 -13.63 33.31 -11.26
C ALA A 26 -13.38 32.04 -10.45
N GLN A 27 -14.42 31.22 -10.29
CA GLN A 27 -14.26 29.85 -9.83
C GLN A 27 -13.32 29.17 -10.82
N ARG A 28 -12.04 29.13 -10.43
CA ARG A 28 -10.98 28.45 -11.15
C ARG A 28 -11.44 26.98 -11.24
N PRO A 29 -11.66 26.41 -12.44
CA PRO A 29 -12.10 25.03 -12.57
C PRO A 29 -11.06 24.17 -11.86
N THR A 30 -11.49 23.44 -10.84
CA THR A 30 -10.64 22.47 -10.16
C THR A 30 -10.25 21.41 -11.21
N PRO A 31 -8.95 21.19 -11.47
CA PRO A 31 -8.55 20.17 -12.42
C PRO A 31 -9.07 18.81 -11.94
N PRO A 32 -9.62 17.97 -12.84
CA PRO A 32 -10.10 16.65 -12.46
C PRO A 32 -8.96 15.86 -11.84
N LYS A 33 -9.21 15.39 -10.61
CA LYS A 33 -8.29 14.57 -9.80
C LYS A 33 -7.75 13.41 -10.64
N PRO A 34 -6.43 13.12 -10.62
CA PRO A 34 -5.79 12.13 -11.51
C PRO A 34 -6.05 10.68 -11.05
N ALA A 35 -7.30 10.31 -10.82
CA ALA A 35 -7.70 8.96 -10.41
C ALA A 35 -7.33 7.91 -11.48
N ASN A 36 -7.37 8.29 -12.76
CA ASN A 36 -7.12 7.36 -13.85
C ASN A 36 -5.64 6.95 -13.97
N ARG A 37 -4.70 7.85 -13.63
CA ARG A 37 -3.25 7.52 -13.63
C ARG A 37 -2.88 6.61 -12.47
N ALA A 38 -3.44 6.85 -11.28
CA ALA A 38 -3.21 6.01 -10.11
C ALA A 38 -3.76 4.58 -10.35
N ALA A 39 -5.00 4.46 -10.82
CA ALA A 39 -5.60 3.17 -11.13
C ALA A 39 -4.82 2.38 -12.20
N SER A 40 -4.29 3.06 -13.23
CA SER A 40 -3.45 2.43 -14.25
C SER A 40 -2.11 1.92 -13.69
N ALA A 41 -1.50 2.68 -12.78
CA ALA A 41 -0.27 2.28 -12.10
C ALA A 41 -0.51 1.09 -11.16
N ASP A 42 -1.61 1.11 -10.41
CA ASP A 42 -2.02 0.00 -9.54
C ASP A 42 -2.25 -1.28 -10.32
N ALA A 43 -2.95 -1.21 -11.47
CA ALA A 43 -3.17 -2.35 -12.36
C ALA A 43 -1.85 -2.93 -12.91
N GLN A 44 -0.88 -2.07 -13.23
CA GLN A 44 0.44 -2.51 -13.70
C GLN A 44 1.23 -3.22 -12.59
N ILE A 45 1.18 -2.70 -11.36
CA ILE A 45 1.77 -3.34 -10.18
C ILE A 45 1.10 -4.69 -9.94
N GLU A 46 -0.23 -4.75 -9.98
CA GLU A 46 -0.99 -5.99 -9.79
C GLU A 46 -0.59 -7.06 -10.82
N SER A 47 -0.54 -6.70 -12.11
CA SER A 47 -0.10 -7.59 -13.19
C SER A 47 1.32 -8.10 -12.97
N THR A 48 2.25 -7.23 -12.58
CA THR A 48 3.63 -7.58 -12.28
C THR A 48 3.73 -8.55 -11.11
N ILE A 49 2.98 -8.30 -10.03
CA ILE A 49 2.93 -9.19 -8.86
C ILE A 49 2.35 -10.55 -9.26
N ARG A 50 1.26 -10.55 -10.03
CA ARG A 50 0.61 -11.78 -10.51
C ARG A 50 1.56 -12.61 -11.38
N ALA A 51 2.32 -11.98 -12.27
CA ALA A 51 3.34 -12.67 -13.07
C ALA A 51 4.46 -13.28 -12.21
N LYS A 52 4.91 -12.56 -11.16
CA LYS A 52 5.90 -13.07 -10.21
C LYS A 52 5.38 -14.24 -9.38
N PHE A 53 4.11 -14.18 -8.98
CA PHE A 53 3.43 -15.25 -8.27
C PHE A 53 3.31 -16.48 -9.16
N ALA A 54 2.91 -16.30 -10.43
CA ALA A 54 2.82 -17.38 -11.41
C ALA A 54 4.15 -18.10 -11.65
N LYS A 55 5.27 -17.36 -11.62
CA LYS A 55 6.64 -17.92 -11.75
C LYS A 55 7.15 -18.61 -10.48
N SER A 56 6.44 -18.48 -9.35
CA SER A 56 6.86 -18.98 -8.05
C SER A 56 6.05 -20.19 -7.60
N LYS A 57 6.62 -21.01 -6.70
CA LYS A 57 5.94 -22.19 -6.14
C LYS A 57 4.65 -21.86 -5.36
N ILE A 58 4.47 -20.60 -5.00
CA ILE A 58 3.27 -20.11 -4.31
C ILE A 58 2.02 -20.02 -5.21
N ASN A 59 2.16 -20.16 -6.54
CA ASN A 59 1.02 -20.17 -7.48
C ASN A 59 0.04 -21.33 -7.23
N ALA A 60 0.50 -22.43 -6.62
CA ALA A 60 -0.35 -23.57 -6.28
C ALA A 60 -1.52 -23.17 -5.36
N GLU A 61 -1.30 -22.20 -4.47
CA GLU A 61 -2.25 -21.75 -3.44
C GLU A 61 -3.25 -20.71 -3.97
N LYS A 62 -3.06 -20.23 -5.21
CA LYS A 62 -3.93 -19.25 -5.88
C LYS A 62 -4.29 -18.02 -5.01
N PHE A 63 -3.29 -17.42 -4.39
CA PHE A 63 -3.46 -16.19 -3.61
C PHE A 63 -4.12 -15.09 -4.44
N GLN A 64 -5.12 -14.43 -3.86
CA GLN A 64 -5.74 -13.24 -4.41
C GLN A 64 -4.84 -12.05 -4.10
N VAL A 65 -4.57 -11.24 -5.13
CA VAL A 65 -3.75 -10.04 -5.02
C VAL A 65 -4.57 -8.88 -5.53
N HIS A 66 -4.66 -7.84 -4.73
CA HIS A 66 -5.30 -6.58 -5.10
C HIS A 66 -4.37 -5.43 -4.77
N VAL A 67 -4.28 -4.42 -5.63
CA VAL A 67 -3.42 -3.24 -5.40
C VAL A 67 -4.28 -1.98 -5.41
N GLN A 68 -4.14 -1.16 -4.36
CA GLN A 68 -4.78 0.15 -4.28
C GLN A 68 -3.78 1.19 -3.79
N GLY A 69 -3.54 2.24 -4.57
CA GLY A 69 -2.61 3.32 -4.21
C GLY A 69 -1.19 2.81 -3.89
N GLY A 70 -0.74 1.77 -4.59
CA GLY A 70 0.55 1.11 -4.36
C GLY A 70 0.62 0.17 -3.15
N VAL A 71 -0.48 -0.05 -2.43
CA VAL A 71 -0.57 -1.06 -1.35
C VAL A 71 -1.10 -2.37 -1.91
N ALA A 72 -0.31 -3.45 -1.81
CA ALA A 72 -0.72 -4.78 -2.25
C ALA A 72 -1.37 -5.55 -1.09
N THR A 73 -2.67 -5.80 -1.21
CA THR A 73 -3.44 -6.70 -0.34
C THR A 73 -3.37 -8.11 -0.90
N ILE A 74 -2.90 -9.04 -0.07
CA ILE A 74 -2.76 -10.45 -0.44
C ILE A 74 -3.62 -11.30 0.49
N GLU A 75 -4.52 -12.07 -0.11
CA GLU A 75 -5.47 -12.93 0.60
C GLU A 75 -5.37 -14.37 0.13
N GLY A 76 -5.69 -15.30 1.02
CA GLY A 76 -5.74 -16.73 0.72
C GLY A 76 -5.34 -17.58 1.92
N LYS A 77 -5.21 -18.88 1.70
CA LYS A 77 -4.88 -19.85 2.74
C LYS A 77 -3.62 -20.61 2.36
N THR A 78 -2.82 -20.99 3.35
CA THR A 78 -1.62 -21.79 3.13
C THR A 78 -1.35 -22.75 4.26
N ASP A 79 -0.83 -23.92 3.91
CA ASP A 79 -0.31 -24.91 4.85
C ASP A 79 1.19 -24.75 5.10
N VAL A 80 1.81 -23.70 4.56
CA VAL A 80 3.26 -23.47 4.68
C VAL A 80 3.54 -22.02 5.10
N VAL A 81 4.06 -21.86 6.32
CA VAL A 81 4.40 -20.53 6.89
C VAL A 81 5.37 -19.75 5.98
N GLN A 82 6.29 -20.44 5.30
CA GLN A 82 7.25 -19.81 4.40
C GLN A 82 6.59 -19.15 3.17
N HIS A 83 5.47 -19.70 2.68
CA HIS A 83 4.77 -19.14 1.51
C HIS A 83 4.21 -17.74 1.81
N LYS A 84 3.78 -17.49 3.06
CA LYS A 84 3.37 -16.15 3.52
C LYS A 84 4.51 -15.13 3.38
N GLY A 85 5.71 -15.49 3.80
CA GLY A 85 6.89 -14.64 3.71
C GLY A 85 7.33 -14.37 2.27
N VAL A 86 7.30 -15.41 1.43
CA VAL A 86 7.64 -15.31 0.01
C VAL A 86 6.64 -14.41 -0.73
N ALA A 87 5.34 -14.57 -0.50
CA ALA A 87 4.29 -13.73 -1.09
C ALA A 87 4.53 -12.23 -0.79
N THR A 88 4.86 -11.93 0.47
CA THR A 88 5.18 -10.56 0.91
C THR A 88 6.39 -10.00 0.19
N ARG A 89 7.46 -10.79 0.07
CA ARG A 89 8.68 -10.38 -0.62
C ARG A 89 8.44 -10.16 -2.12
N LEU A 90 7.69 -11.05 -2.76
CA LEU A 90 7.38 -10.92 -4.19
C LEU A 90 6.55 -9.68 -4.47
N ALA A 91 5.56 -9.38 -3.63
CA ALA A 91 4.77 -8.16 -3.74
C ALA A 91 5.64 -6.90 -3.62
N LYS A 92 6.54 -6.83 -2.63
CA LYS A 92 7.51 -5.72 -2.51
C LYS A 92 8.41 -5.59 -3.74
N THR A 93 8.99 -6.69 -4.22
CA THR A 93 9.81 -6.64 -5.44
C THR A 93 9.01 -6.32 -6.69
N GLY A 94 7.69 -6.51 -6.67
CA GLY A 94 6.77 -6.24 -7.78
C GLY A 94 6.38 -4.77 -7.91
N GLY A 95 6.82 -3.90 -6.99
CA GLY A 95 6.53 -2.47 -7.01
C GLY A 95 5.53 -2.01 -5.95
N ALA A 96 5.08 -2.89 -5.05
CA ALA A 96 4.23 -2.49 -3.94
C ALA A 96 5.02 -1.65 -2.91
N VAL A 97 4.47 -0.49 -2.54
CA VAL A 97 5.02 0.41 -1.51
C VAL A 97 4.81 -0.21 -0.12
N ALA A 98 3.62 -0.76 0.11
CA ALA A 98 3.28 -1.50 1.33
C ALA A 98 2.55 -2.80 0.98
N VAL A 99 2.54 -3.75 1.90
CA VAL A 99 1.90 -5.05 1.72
C VAL A 99 0.99 -5.34 2.91
N ALA A 100 -0.30 -5.46 2.65
CA ALA A 100 -1.29 -5.94 3.60
C ALA A 100 -1.42 -7.46 3.45
N ASN A 101 -0.88 -8.21 4.40
CA ASN A 101 -0.86 -9.67 4.34
C ASN A 101 -1.98 -10.28 5.19
N HIS A 102 -3.02 -10.76 4.51
CA HIS A 102 -4.19 -11.41 5.11
C HIS A 102 -4.18 -12.93 4.85
N ILE A 103 -3.01 -13.52 4.61
CA ILE A 103 -2.89 -14.97 4.35
C ILE A 103 -3.11 -15.73 5.66
N GLN A 104 -4.12 -16.61 5.65
CA GLN A 104 -4.42 -17.50 6.76
C GLN A 104 -3.53 -18.74 6.71
N ILE A 105 -2.81 -19.01 7.79
CA ILE A 105 -2.00 -20.22 7.96
C ILE A 105 -2.86 -21.25 8.70
N SER A 106 -2.92 -22.49 8.22
CA SER A 106 -3.63 -23.55 8.94
C SER A 106 -2.96 -23.89 10.28
N ASP A 107 -3.75 -24.32 11.26
CA ASP A 107 -3.23 -24.59 12.61
C ASP A 107 -2.19 -25.73 12.60
N ALA A 108 -2.42 -26.75 11.78
CA ALA A 108 -1.47 -27.84 11.52
C ALA A 108 -0.13 -27.36 10.94
N ALA A 109 -0.15 -26.32 10.09
CA ALA A 109 1.06 -25.71 9.54
C ALA A 109 1.82 -24.90 10.58
N ARG A 110 1.09 -24.22 11.48
CA ARG A 110 1.66 -23.45 12.57
C ARG A 110 2.37 -24.36 13.58
N GLU A 111 1.74 -25.48 13.93
CA GLU A 111 2.31 -26.47 14.84
C GLU A 111 3.59 -27.11 14.25
N LYS A 112 3.54 -27.54 12.97
CA LYS A 112 4.72 -28.08 12.26
C LYS A 112 5.86 -27.07 12.17
N ALA A 113 5.55 -25.79 11.90
CA ALA A 113 6.57 -24.75 11.86
C ALA A 113 7.19 -24.51 13.25
N ALA A 114 6.39 -24.51 14.32
CA ALA A 114 6.88 -24.38 15.69
C ALA A 114 7.81 -25.54 16.09
N ALA A 115 7.44 -26.79 15.77
CA ALA A 115 8.26 -27.96 16.03
C ALA A 115 9.61 -27.94 15.29
N ASN A 116 9.61 -27.47 14.04
CA ASN A 116 10.83 -27.32 13.24
C ASN A 116 11.75 -26.19 13.75
N LEU A 117 11.18 -25.09 14.24
CA LEU A 117 11.94 -23.99 14.84
C LEU A 117 12.62 -24.42 16.15
N GLU A 118 11.93 -25.19 16.99
CA GLU A 118 12.50 -25.73 18.23
C GLU A 118 13.68 -26.66 17.94
N THR A 119 13.54 -27.54 16.95
CA THR A 119 14.63 -28.45 16.52
C THR A 119 15.80 -27.68 15.92
N GLY A 120 15.52 -26.65 15.09
CA GLY A 120 16.55 -25.78 14.50
C GLY A 120 17.33 -25.00 15.55
N ARG A 121 16.65 -24.48 16.58
CA ARG A 121 17.27 -23.77 17.70
C ARG A 121 18.24 -24.66 18.46
N ARG A 122 17.85 -25.91 18.75
CA ARG A 122 18.72 -26.89 19.42
C ARG A 122 19.97 -27.18 18.61
N ARG A 123 19.86 -27.42 17.30
CA ARG A 123 21.02 -27.70 16.42
C ARG A 123 21.98 -26.52 16.30
N ALA A 124 21.47 -25.29 16.22
CA ALA A 124 22.31 -24.09 16.15
C ALA A 124 23.06 -23.83 17.46
N GLN A 125 22.44 -24.16 18.60
CA GLN A 125 23.08 -24.03 19.91
C GLN A 125 24.18 -25.07 20.12
N ILE A 126 23.98 -26.32 19.66
CA ILE A 126 24.99 -27.39 19.76
C ILE A 126 26.25 -27.02 18.94
N LYS A 127 26.10 -26.54 17.69
CA LYS A 127 27.25 -26.13 16.87
C LYS A 127 27.99 -24.88 17.36
N ARG A 128 27.31 -23.97 18.07
CA ARG A 128 27.95 -22.77 18.64
C ARG A 128 28.70 -23.08 19.95
N GLY A 129 28.37 -24.19 20.59
CA GLY A 129 28.96 -24.63 21.85
C GLY A 129 30.26 -25.42 21.73
N GLU A 130 30.77 -25.72 20.52
CA GLU A 130 32.11 -26.29 20.35
C GLU A 130 33.15 -25.18 20.52
N PRO A 131 33.88 -25.11 21.66
CA PRO A 131 34.99 -24.18 21.78
C PRO A 131 36.06 -24.59 20.78
N ARG A 132 36.51 -23.63 19.98
CA ARG A 132 37.77 -23.71 19.25
C ARG A 132 38.84 -23.94 20.34
N SER A 133 39.31 -25.17 20.51
CA SER A 133 40.44 -25.47 21.37
C SER A 133 41.66 -24.78 20.77
N ASP A 134 41.88 -23.56 21.22
CA ASP A 134 43.12 -22.82 21.12
C ASP A 134 44.18 -23.64 21.86
N ALA A 135 45.00 -24.38 21.11
CA ALA A 135 46.24 -24.91 21.62
C ALA A 135 47.34 -23.92 21.20
N PRO A 136 47.87 -23.07 22.10
CA PRO A 136 49.07 -22.32 21.80
C PRO A 136 50.21 -23.33 21.64
N VAL A 137 50.73 -23.46 20.41
CA VAL A 137 51.96 -24.20 20.12
C VAL A 137 53.05 -23.66 21.03
N ALA A 138 53.43 -24.48 22.01
CA ALA A 138 54.52 -24.20 22.91
C ALA A 138 55.81 -24.06 22.11
N ARG A 139 56.49 -22.93 22.32
CA ARG A 139 57.88 -22.71 21.92
C ARG A 139 58.72 -23.88 22.39
N GLN A 140 59.35 -24.62 21.48
CA GLN A 140 60.52 -25.43 21.80
C GLN A 140 61.72 -24.77 21.13
N ALA A 141 62.53 -24.16 21.98
CA ALA A 141 63.92 -23.84 21.68
C ALA A 141 64.71 -25.16 21.72
N HIS A 142 65.48 -25.41 20.67
CA HIS A 142 66.74 -26.15 20.74
C HIS A 142 67.62 -25.78 19.54
#